data_AF-A0A2N5AAK1-F1
#
_entry.id   AF-A0A2N5AAK1-F1
#
_cell.length_a   1.000
_cell.length_b   1.000
_cell.length_c   1.000
_cell.angle_alpha   90.00
_cell.angle_beta   90.00
_cell.angle_gamma   90.00
#
_symmetry.space_group_name_H-M   'P 1'
#
loop_
_entity.id
_entity.type
_entity.pdbx_description
1 polymer ?
#
loop_
_entity_poly.entity_id
_entity_poly.type
_entity_poly.pdbx_seq_one_letter_code
_entity_poly.pdbx_strand_id
1 'polypeptide(L)'
;MIIIRYLVRETLKSQLAILFILLLIFFCQKLVRILGAAVDGDIPTNLVLSLLGLGIPEMAQLILPLSLFLGLLMTLGKLYTESEITVMHACGLSKVVLIKAAMILALFTGAVAAVNVMWAGPWSSRHQDEVLAEAKANPGMAALAQGQF
;
A
#
# COMPACT_ATOMS: atom_id res chain seq x y z
N MET A 1 0.81 9.08 28.44
CA MET A 1 -0.39 8.35 28.91
C MET A 1 -0.34 6.91 28.45
N ILE A 2 -0.65 5.97 29.35
CA ILE A 2 -0.58 4.51 29.08
C ILE A 2 -1.62 4.09 28.03
N ILE A 3 -2.85 4.61 28.11
CA ILE A 3 -3.97 4.28 27.20
C ILE A 3 -3.65 4.66 25.75
N ILE A 4 -3.04 5.84 25.50
CA ILE A 4 -2.66 6.26 24.15
C ILE A 4 -1.62 5.31 23.57
N ARG A 5 -0.60 4.91 24.36
CA ARG A 5 0.42 3.94 23.90
C ARG A 5 -0.19 2.58 23.61
N TYR A 6 -1.17 2.15 24.41
CA TYR A 6 -1.89 0.91 24.19
C TYR A 6 -2.68 0.93 22.88
N LEU A 7 -3.52 1.96 22.68
CA LEU A 7 -4.28 2.17 21.44
C LEU A 7 -3.36 2.21 20.21
N VAL A 8 -2.30 3.02 20.26
CA VAL A 8 -1.33 3.14 19.16
C VAL A 8 -0.68 1.79 18.84
N ARG A 9 -0.27 1.02 19.85
CA ARG A 9 0.39 -0.28 19.65
C ARG A 9 -0.56 -1.32 19.07
N GLU A 10 -1.80 -1.37 19.57
CA GLU A 10 -2.78 -2.34 19.09
C GLU A 10 -3.22 -2.01 17.65
N THR A 11 -3.46 -0.72 17.36
CA THR A 11 -3.79 -0.29 16.00
C THR A 11 -2.64 -0.49 15.03
N LEU A 12 -1.39 -0.25 15.43
CA LEU A 12 -0.22 -0.51 14.57
C LEU A 12 -0.10 -1.99 14.19
N LYS A 13 -0.35 -2.92 15.12
CA LYS A 13 -0.34 -4.36 14.82
C LYS A 13 -1.41 -4.71 13.79
N SER A 14 -2.63 -4.21 14.00
CA SER A 14 -3.75 -4.45 13.07
C SER A 14 -3.46 -3.83 11.69
N GLN A 15 -2.96 -2.60 11.66
CA GLN A 15 -2.58 -1.89 10.44
C GLN A 15 -1.49 -2.64 9.67
N LEU A 16 -0.45 -3.16 10.33
CA LEU A 16 0.61 -3.93 9.67
C LEU A 16 0.08 -5.23 9.05
N ALA A 17 -0.82 -5.94 9.74
CA ALA A 17 -1.45 -7.14 9.18
C ALA A 17 -2.30 -6.80 7.94
N ILE A 18 -3.10 -5.73 8.01
CA ILE A 18 -3.94 -5.29 6.89
C ILE A 18 -3.08 -4.78 5.73
N LEU A 19 -2.01 -4.03 6.01
CA LEU A 19 -1.07 -3.56 5.01
C LEU A 19 -0.43 -4.74 4.26
N PHE A 20 -0.03 -5.79 4.98
CA PHE A 20 0.52 -7.00 4.37
C PHE A 20 -0.49 -7.68 3.44
N ILE A 21 -1.74 -7.82 3.89
CA ILE A 21 -2.82 -8.41 3.08
C ILE A 21 -3.08 -7.57 1.83
N LEU A 22 -3.21 -6.25 1.98
CA LEU A 22 -3.42 -5.33 0.85
C LEU A 22 -2.26 -5.36 -0.14
N LEU A 23 -1.02 -5.42 0.36
CA LEU A 23 0.16 -5.54 -0.49
C LEU A 23 0.08 -6.81 -1.35
N LEU A 24 -0.27 -7.96 -0.78
CA LEU A 24 -0.43 -9.20 -1.54
C LEU A 24 -1.54 -9.09 -2.59
N ILE A 25 -2.68 -8.49 -2.26
CA ILE A 25 -3.80 -8.31 -3.20
C ILE A 25 -3.36 -7.47 -4.40
N PHE A 26 -2.77 -6.30 -4.15
CA PHE A 26 -2.31 -5.40 -5.20
C PHE A 26 -1.14 -5.98 -5.99
N PHE A 27 -0.25 -6.72 -5.32
CA PHE A 27 0.86 -7.41 -5.97
C PHE A 27 0.35 -8.45 -6.98
N CYS A 28 -0.60 -9.30 -6.58
CA CYS A 28 -1.24 -10.25 -7.49
C CYS A 28 -1.95 -9.53 -8.65
N GLN A 29 -2.66 -8.43 -8.38
CA GLN A 29 -3.34 -7.65 -9.42
C GLN A 29 -2.35 -7.08 -10.45
N LYS A 30 -1.24 -6.49 -10.00
CA LYS A 30 -0.20 -5.95 -10.89
C LYS A 30 0.52 -7.05 -11.64
N LEU A 31 0.82 -8.18 -11.00
CA LEU A 31 1.43 -9.34 -11.65
C LEU A 31 0.57 -9.83 -12.81
N VAL A 32 -0.74 -10.02 -12.60
CA VAL A 32 -1.67 -10.45 -13.66
C VAL A 32 -1.68 -9.43 -14.81
N ARG A 33 -1.71 -8.13 -14.51
CA ARG A 33 -1.70 -7.08 -15.54
C ARG A 33 -0.40 -7.06 -16.35
N ILE A 34 0.75 -7.24 -15.71
CA ILE A 34 2.05 -7.22 -16.37
C ILE A 34 2.26 -8.50 -17.20
N LEU A 35 1.84 -9.66 -16.69
CA LEU A 35 1.88 -10.91 -17.47
C LEU A 35 0.98 -10.85 -18.70
N GLY A 36 -0.22 -10.25 -18.60
CA GLY A 36 -1.08 -10.02 -19.77
C GLY A 36 -0.36 -9.20 -20.84
N ALA A 37 0.24 -8.07 -20.45
CA ALA A 37 1.00 -7.22 -21.37
C ALA A 37 2.26 -7.90 -21.96
N ALA A 38 2.86 -8.85 -21.23
CA ALA A 38 3.98 -9.64 -21.75
C ALA A 38 3.53 -10.68 -22.79
N VAL A 39 2.34 -11.27 -22.62
CA VAL A 39 1.74 -12.21 -23.57
C VAL A 39 1.33 -11.50 -24.87
N ASP A 40 0.85 -10.26 -24.76
CA ASP A 40 0.49 -9.42 -25.92
C ASP A 40 1.73 -8.94 -26.72
N GLY A 41 2.95 -9.19 -26.22
CA GLY A 41 4.21 -8.86 -26.88
C GLY A 41 4.71 -7.43 -26.63
N ASP A 42 4.00 -6.64 -25.82
CA ASP A 42 4.34 -5.25 -25.51
C ASP A 42 5.50 -5.12 -24.50
N ILE A 43 5.73 -6.14 -23.65
CA ILE A 43 6.71 -6.09 -22.57
C ILE A 43 7.59 -7.35 -22.58
N PRO A 44 8.93 -7.22 -22.65
CA PRO A 44 9.81 -8.38 -22.59
C PRO A 44 9.80 -9.00 -21.18
N THR A 45 9.81 -10.33 -21.09
CA THR A 45 9.62 -11.08 -19.82
C THR A 45 10.70 -10.82 -18.77
N ASN A 46 11.91 -10.41 -19.18
CA ASN A 46 12.99 -10.00 -18.28
C ASN A 46 12.68 -8.70 -17.51
N LEU A 47 11.76 -7.86 -18.01
CA LEU A 47 11.39 -6.58 -17.42
C LEU A 47 10.19 -6.70 -16.46
N VAL A 48 9.45 -7.81 -16.50
CA VAL A 48 8.26 -8.06 -15.67
C VAL A 48 8.55 -7.89 -14.19
N LEU A 49 9.64 -8.46 -13.69
CA LEU A 49 10.01 -8.39 -12.27
C LEU A 49 10.42 -6.97 -11.85
N SER A 50 11.10 -6.24 -12.74
CA SER A 50 11.51 -4.86 -12.51
C SER A 50 10.30 -3.93 -12.47
N LEU A 51 9.41 -4.01 -13.46
CA LEU A 51 8.16 -3.26 -13.55
C LEU A 51 7.23 -3.54 -12.35
N LEU A 52 7.20 -4.78 -11.87
CA LEU A 52 6.41 -5.16 -10.70
C LEU A 52 6.96 -4.50 -9.43
N GLY A 53 8.29 -4.50 -9.23
CA GLY A 53 8.96 -3.82 -8.12
C GLY A 53 8.79 -2.30 -8.17
N LEU A 54 8.92 -1.73 -9.38
CA LEU A 54 8.65 -0.32 -9.66
C LEU A 54 7.18 0.06 -9.41
N GLY A 55 6.23 -0.87 -9.47
CA GLY A 55 4.83 -0.59 -9.13
C GLY A 55 4.56 -0.45 -7.62
N ILE A 56 5.47 -0.88 -6.74
CA ILE A 56 5.24 -0.90 -5.29
C ILE A 56 5.01 0.51 -4.71
N PRO A 57 5.79 1.55 -5.06
CA PRO A 57 5.52 2.93 -4.64
C PRO A 57 4.13 3.42 -5.03
N GLU A 58 3.71 3.16 -6.26
CA GLU A 58 2.39 3.55 -6.77
C GLU A 58 1.27 2.88 -5.95
N MET A 59 1.41 1.57 -5.68
CA MET A 59 0.48 0.83 -4.84
C MET A 59 0.45 1.38 -3.40
N ALA A 60 1.61 1.71 -2.84
CA ALA A 60 1.74 2.22 -1.48
C ALA A 60 0.99 3.55 -1.25
N GLN A 61 0.83 4.38 -2.28
CA GLN A 61 0.05 5.63 -2.20
C GLN A 61 -1.41 5.38 -1.83
N LEU A 62 -2.00 4.30 -2.34
CA LEU A 62 -3.38 3.92 -2.05
C LEU A 62 -3.47 3.01 -0.81
N ILE A 63 -2.51 2.11 -0.63
CA ILE A 63 -2.52 1.13 0.46
C ILE A 63 -2.26 1.78 1.81
N LEU A 64 -1.37 2.78 1.91
CA LEU A 64 -1.03 3.38 3.22
C LEU A 64 -2.24 4.04 3.89
N PRO A 65 -3.00 4.96 3.26
CA PRO A 65 -4.20 5.54 3.87
C PRO A 65 -5.27 4.49 4.16
N LEU A 66 -5.46 3.53 3.25
CA LEU A 66 -6.47 2.49 3.38
C LEU A 66 -6.16 1.54 4.54
N SER A 67 -4.88 1.17 4.72
CA SER A 67 -4.43 0.32 5.81
C SER A 67 -4.64 0.97 7.18
N LEU A 68 -4.38 2.28 7.31
CA LEU A 68 -4.64 3.03 8.53
C LEU A 68 -6.13 3.10 8.84
N PHE A 69 -6.95 3.40 7.82
CA PHE A 69 -8.40 3.47 7.97
C PHE A 69 -8.99 2.14 8.45
N LEU A 70 -8.67 1.05 7.75
CA LEU A 70 -9.15 -0.28 8.12
C LEU A 70 -8.55 -0.75 9.46
N GLY A 71 -7.30 -0.43 9.74
CA GLY A 71 -6.65 -0.73 11.02
C GLY A 71 -7.35 -0.05 12.19
N LEU A 72 -7.65 1.25 12.07
CA LEU A 72 -8.43 1.97 13.08
C LEU A 72 -9.83 1.37 13.25
N LEU A 73 -10.52 1.07 12.14
CA LEU A 73 -11.88 0.51 12.19
C LEU A 73 -11.91 -0.84 12.90
N MET A 74 -11.02 -1.76 12.51
CA MET A 74 -10.94 -3.10 13.11
C MET A 74 -10.53 -3.04 14.58
N THR A 75 -9.54 -2.22 14.92
CA THR A 75 -9.03 -2.13 16.29
C THR A 75 -10.03 -1.46 17.21
N LEU A 76 -10.62 -0.34 16.80
CA LEU A 76 -11.66 0.32 17.59
C LEU A 76 -12.90 -0.57 17.70
N GLY A 77 -13.30 -1.22 16.61
CA GLY A 77 -14.41 -2.19 16.61
C GLY A 77 -14.19 -3.29 17.64
N LYS A 78 -13.00 -3.89 17.67
CA LYS A 78 -12.61 -4.91 18.67
C LYS A 78 -12.71 -4.37 20.10
N LEU A 79 -12.12 -3.19 20.36
CA LEU A 79 -12.15 -2.55 21.69
C LEU A 79 -13.56 -2.13 22.13
N TYR A 80 -14.47 -1.86 21.19
CA TYR A 80 -15.90 -1.66 21.47
C TYR A 80 -16.59 -2.98 21.82
N THR A 81 -16.32 -4.07 21.10
CA THR A 81 -16.92 -5.39 21.38
C THR A 81 -16.43 -5.99 22.68
N GLU A 82 -15.16 -5.75 23.05
CA GLU A 82 -14.57 -6.17 24.33
C GLU A 82 -14.97 -5.23 25.49
N SER A 83 -15.83 -4.23 25.23
CA SER A 83 -16.29 -3.23 26.21
C SER A 83 -15.19 -2.37 26.83
N GLU A 84 -13.94 -2.42 26.35
CA GLU A 84 -12.84 -1.60 26.87
C GLU A 84 -13.11 -0.11 26.69
N ILE A 85 -13.62 0.30 25.53
CA ILE A 85 -13.96 1.72 25.28
C ILE A 85 -15.15 2.16 26.15
N THR A 86 -16.13 1.27 26.35
CA THR A 86 -17.28 1.54 27.23
C THR A 86 -16.84 1.80 28.67
N VAL A 87 -15.92 0.98 29.18
CA VAL A 87 -15.34 1.15 30.53
C VAL A 87 -14.49 2.42 30.61
N MET A 88 -13.68 2.72 29.59
CA MET A 88 -12.93 3.98 29.54
C MET A 88 -13.85 5.20 29.67
N HIS A 89 -14.97 5.21 28.93
CA HIS A 89 -15.97 6.27 29.05
C HIS A 89 -16.63 6.34 30.43
N ALA A 90 -16.91 5.20 31.07
CA ALA A 90 -17.44 5.14 32.43
C ALA A 90 -16.45 5.70 33.47
N CYS A 91 -15.14 5.55 33.25
CA CYS A 91 -14.09 6.14 34.07
C CYS A 91 -13.83 7.63 33.79
N GLY A 92 -14.65 8.28 32.97
CA GLY A 92 -14.53 9.71 32.64
C GLY A 92 -13.53 10.03 31.53
N LEU A 93 -12.99 9.04 30.81
CA LEU A 93 -12.19 9.33 29.62
C LEU A 93 -13.08 9.82 28.47
N SER A 94 -12.77 11.01 27.95
CA SER A 94 -13.44 11.56 26.78
C SER A 94 -12.91 10.94 25.47
N LYS A 95 -13.73 11.00 24.41
CA LYS A 95 -13.40 10.58 23.04
C LYS A 95 -12.15 11.27 22.47
N VAL A 96 -11.76 12.41 23.06
CA VAL A 96 -10.52 13.14 22.72
C VAL A 96 -9.28 12.26 22.80
N VAL A 97 -9.23 11.27 23.70
CA VAL A 97 -8.09 10.36 23.81
C VAL A 97 -7.98 9.44 22.58
N LEU A 98 -9.10 8.95 22.06
CA LEU A 98 -9.14 8.16 20.83
C LEU A 98 -8.71 9.01 19.63
N ILE A 99 -9.21 10.24 19.53
CA ILE A 99 -8.83 11.18 18.47
C ILE A 99 -7.33 11.49 18.52
N LYS A 100 -6.77 11.73 19.71
CA LYS A 100 -5.32 11.94 19.88
C LYS A 100 -4.50 10.73 19.44
N ALA A 101 -4.92 9.52 19.79
CA ALA A 101 -4.25 8.30 19.34
C ALA A 101 -4.31 8.14 17.81
N ALA A 102 -5.49 8.36 17.21
CA ALA A 102 -5.66 8.33 15.76
C ALA A 102 -4.82 9.40 15.04
N MET A 103 -4.73 10.61 15.58
CA MET A 103 -3.91 11.69 15.03
C MET A 103 -2.41 11.36 15.07
N ILE A 104 -1.92 10.71 16.13
CA ILE A 104 -0.52 10.26 16.20
C ILE A 104 -0.23 9.21 15.10
N LEU A 105 -1.15 8.25 14.92
CA LEU A 105 -1.03 7.23 13.87
C LEU A 105 -1.14 7.83 12.45
N ALA A 106 -2.03 8.80 12.28
CA ALA A 106 -2.20 9.54 11.03
C ALA A 106 -0.96 10.36 10.71
N LEU A 107 -0.34 11.00 11.70
CA LEU A 107 0.93 11.72 11.52
C LEU A 107 2.05 10.76 11.11
N PHE A 108 2.14 9.58 11.75
CA PHE A 108 3.15 8.59 11.42
C PHE A 108 2.96 8.02 10.01
N THR A 109 1.76 7.55 9.69
CA THR A 109 1.43 7.01 8.35
C THR A 109 1.52 8.10 7.28
N GLY A 110 1.10 9.32 7.60
CA GLY A 110 1.17 10.48 6.73
C GLY A 110 2.60 10.89 6.42
N ALA A 111 3.52 10.85 7.40
CA ALA A 111 4.94 11.08 7.16
C ALA A 111 5.52 10.03 6.21
N VAL A 112 5.19 8.75 6.41
CA VAL A 112 5.61 7.66 5.50
C VAL A 112 5.05 7.85 4.10
N ALA A 113 3.77 8.21 3.98
CA ALA A 113 3.12 8.48 2.69
C ALA A 113 3.71 9.72 2.00
N ALA A 114 4.03 10.78 2.74
CA ALA A 114 4.64 11.98 2.20
C ALA A 114 6.04 11.69 1.65
N VAL A 115 6.87 10.92 2.37
CA VAL A 115 8.17 10.46 1.89
C VAL A 115 8.01 9.61 0.62
N ASN A 116 7.01 8.72 0.58
CA ASN A 116 6.72 7.91 -0.58
C ASN A 116 6.35 8.78 -1.80
N VAL A 117 5.44 9.74 -1.64
CA VAL A 117 4.99 10.62 -2.74
C VAL A 117 6.11 11.55 -3.22
N MET A 118 6.92 12.10 -2.30
CA MET A 118 7.96 13.07 -2.66
C MET A 118 9.17 12.44 -3.36
N TRP A 119 9.55 11.21 -3.01
CA TRP A 119 10.72 10.55 -3.59
C TRP A 119 10.36 9.32 -4.41
N ALA A 120 9.62 8.38 -3.84
CA ALA A 120 9.37 7.09 -4.48
C ALA A 120 8.42 7.20 -5.68
N GLY A 121 7.43 8.11 -5.62
CA GLY A 121 6.51 8.41 -6.73
C GLY A 121 7.23 8.91 -8.00
N PRO A 122 7.89 10.08 -7.98
CA PRO A 122 8.55 10.63 -9.16
C PRO A 122 9.71 9.77 -9.65
N TRP A 123 10.42 9.07 -8.76
CA TRP A 123 11.46 8.12 -9.16
C TRP A 123 10.86 6.92 -9.90
N SER A 124 9.77 6.33 -9.37
CA SER A 124 9.04 5.24 -10.00
C SER A 124 8.49 5.60 -11.37
N SER A 125 7.82 6.75 -11.50
CA SER A 125 7.21 7.15 -12.76
C SER A 125 8.26 7.43 -13.84
N ARG A 126 9.35 8.14 -13.50
CA ARG A 126 10.44 8.40 -14.45
C ARG A 126 11.09 7.12 -14.95
N HIS A 127 11.32 6.17 -14.04
CA HIS A 127 12.00 4.92 -14.41
C HIS A 127 11.05 3.96 -15.15
N GLN A 128 9.75 3.98 -14.87
CA GLN A 128 8.76 3.26 -15.70
C GLN A 128 8.68 3.82 -17.12
N ASP A 129 8.67 5.15 -17.28
CA ASP A 129 8.62 5.79 -18.59
C ASP A 129 9.88 5.51 -19.41
N GLU A 130 11.05 5.55 -18.76
CA GLU A 130 12.35 5.26 -19.38
C GLU A 130 12.44 3.79 -19.83
N VAL A 131 12.01 2.87 -18.96
CA VAL A 131 11.96 1.43 -19.25
C VAL A 131 10.94 1.08 -20.36
N LEU A 132 9.78 1.74 -20.37
CA LEU A 132 8.77 1.60 -21.42
C LEU A 132 9.25 2.20 -22.75
N ALA A 133 9.98 3.32 -22.72
CA ALA A 133 10.58 3.91 -23.91
C ALA A 133 11.66 3.01 -24.50
N GLU A 134 12.48 2.36 -23.66
CA GLU A 134 13.51 1.42 -24.09
C GLU A 134 12.93 0.11 -24.65
N ALA A 135 11.84 -0.38 -24.06
CA ALA A 135 11.09 -1.53 -24.58
C ALA A 135 10.43 -1.23 -25.94
N LYS A 136 9.85 -0.02 -26.11
CA LYS A 136 9.28 0.44 -27.39
C LYS A 136 10.34 0.76 -28.44
N ALA A 137 11.57 1.10 -28.05
CA ALA A 137 12.69 1.34 -28.97
C ALA A 137 13.32 0.05 -29.49
N ASN A 138 13.09 -1.10 -28.83
CA ASN A 138 13.45 -2.44 -29.30
C ASN A 138 12.23 -3.36 -29.60
N PRO A 139 11.32 -3.00 -30.54
CA PRO A 139 10.24 -3.91 -30.96
C PRO A 139 10.72 -5.10 -31.82
N GLY A 140 12.01 -5.13 -32.19
CA GLY A 140 12.57 -6.09 -33.15
C GLY A 140 12.51 -7.56 -32.72
N MET A 141 12.28 -7.85 -31.43
CA MET A 141 12.09 -9.22 -30.92
C MET A 141 10.62 -9.61 -30.74
N ALA A 142 9.69 -8.64 -30.64
CA ALA A 142 8.25 -8.90 -30.53
C ALA A 142 7.60 -9.12 -31.90
N ALA A 143 8.09 -8.42 -32.93
CA ALA A 143 7.61 -8.58 -34.32
C ALA A 143 7.93 -9.95 -34.94
N LEU A 144 8.83 -10.74 -34.35
CA LEU A 144 9.18 -12.08 -34.85
C LEU A 144 8.36 -13.21 -34.22
N ALA A 145 7.56 -12.94 -33.18
CA ALA A 145 6.73 -13.96 -32.51
C ALA A 145 5.26 -13.97 -32.96
N GLN A 146 4.76 -12.85 -33.50
CA GLN A 146 3.40 -12.74 -34.03
C GLN A 146 3.41 -12.93 -35.55
N GLY A 147 3.50 -14.18 -36.05
CA GLY A 147 3.33 -14.39 -37.49
C GLY A 147 3.76 -15.69 -38.16
N GLN A 148 4.11 -16.78 -37.46
CA GLN A 148 4.24 -18.11 -38.10
C GLN A 148 3.82 -19.22 -37.12
N PHE A 149 2.53 -19.55 -37.06
CA PHE A 149 1.82 -20.59 -37.83
C PHE A 149 0.33 -20.54 -37.47
#